data_AF-A0A015ICF5-F1
#
_entry.id   AF-A0A015ICF5-F1
#
_cell.length_a   1.000
_cell.length_b   1.000
_cell.length_c   1.000
_cell.angle_alpha   90.00
_cell.angle_beta   90.00
_cell.angle_gamma   90.00
#
_symmetry.space_group_name_H-M   'P 1'
#
loop_
_entity.id
_entity.type
_entity.pdbx_description
1 polymer ?
#
loop_
_entity_poly.entity_id
_entity_poly.type
_entity_poly.pdbx_seq_one_letter_code
_entity_poly.pdbx_strand_id
1 'polypeptide(L)'
;MSKYDATFLTTREALKTIFPEASNKDIKKYDKQLDKVKDFEPVLIISPNHNWINQHTLQNYQMVMNAFAIDSLQQNNRRDGNSLLIFHFSTMTELYTVRQNVRTLHPNAYFNPVAQPKQEPIGAAWIFYKVGASKCDFGEDDNFFIC
;
A
#
# COMPACT_ATOMS: atom_id res chain seq x y z
N MET A 1 -29.80 -22.38 -1.02
CA MET A 1 -28.50 -21.84 -1.50
C MET A 1 -28.31 -20.47 -0.88
N SER A 2 -27.29 -20.31 -0.02
CA SER A 2 -27.00 -19.07 0.71
C SER A 2 -26.06 -18.17 -0.10
N LYS A 3 -26.24 -16.85 0.04
CA LYS A 3 -25.71 -15.73 -0.77
C LYS A 3 -24.21 -15.40 -0.56
N TYR A 4 -23.37 -16.38 -0.26
CA TYR A 4 -21.96 -16.15 0.06
C TYR A 4 -21.04 -17.23 -0.50
N ASP A 5 -21.02 -17.38 -1.83
CA ASP A 5 -19.76 -17.76 -2.46
C ASP A 5 -18.91 -16.50 -2.48
N ALA A 6 -18.18 -16.25 -1.38
CA ALA A 6 -17.10 -15.26 -1.38
C ALA A 6 -16.01 -15.82 -2.30
N THR A 7 -16.15 -15.57 -3.60
CA THR A 7 -15.16 -15.97 -4.60
C THR A 7 -13.92 -15.14 -4.36
N PHE A 8 -13.00 -15.64 -3.52
CA PHE A 8 -11.68 -15.04 -3.36
C PHE A 8 -11.07 -14.80 -4.74
N LEU A 9 -10.68 -13.56 -4.99
CA LEU A 9 -10.11 -13.15 -6.26
C LEU A 9 -8.68 -13.65 -6.39
N THR A 10 -8.22 -13.79 -7.62
CA THR A 10 -6.80 -14.01 -7.87
C THR A 10 -5.99 -12.75 -7.56
N THR A 11 -4.72 -12.91 -7.18
CA THR A 11 -3.78 -11.80 -6.98
C THR A 11 -3.80 -10.83 -8.17
N ARG A 12 -3.88 -11.36 -9.39
CA ARG A 12 -3.90 -10.56 -10.62
C ARG A 12 -5.19 -9.76 -10.81
N GLU A 13 -6.33 -10.29 -10.41
CA GLU A 13 -7.60 -9.55 -10.43
C GLU A 13 -7.57 -8.42 -9.40
N ALA A 14 -7.08 -8.70 -8.19
CA ALA A 14 -6.89 -7.68 -7.15
C ALA A 14 -5.99 -6.54 -7.63
N LEU A 15 -4.83 -6.86 -8.22
CA LEU A 15 -3.90 -5.87 -8.75
C LEU A 15 -4.51 -4.99 -9.85
N LYS A 16 -5.42 -5.53 -10.67
CA LYS A 16 -6.14 -4.75 -11.69
C LYS A 16 -7.19 -3.83 -11.07
N THR A 17 -7.78 -4.20 -9.94
CA THR A 17 -8.66 -3.32 -9.17
C THR A 17 -7.86 -2.19 -8.53
N ILE A 18 -6.72 -2.51 -7.92
CA ILE A 18 -5.86 -1.53 -7.21
C ILE A 18 -5.16 -0.57 -8.19
N PHE A 19 -4.75 -1.07 -9.35
CA PHE A 19 -4.04 -0.31 -10.40
C PHE A 19 -4.74 -0.46 -11.76
N PRO A 20 -5.91 0.16 -11.95
CA PRO A 20 -6.70 -0.01 -13.18
C PRO A 20 -5.98 0.46 -14.45
N GLU A 21 -5.08 1.42 -14.31
CA GLU A 21 -4.30 2.02 -15.40
C GLU A 21 -2.96 1.30 -15.65
N ALA A 22 -2.57 0.33 -14.80
CA ALA A 22 -1.27 -0.33 -14.92
C ALA A 22 -1.19 -1.26 -16.14
N SER A 23 -0.04 -1.27 -16.79
CA SER A 23 0.20 -2.16 -17.92
C SER A 23 0.20 -3.63 -17.48
N ASN A 24 -0.12 -4.55 -18.39
CA ASN A 24 0.00 -5.99 -18.12
C ASN A 24 1.42 -6.41 -17.66
N LYS A 25 2.45 -5.67 -18.09
CA LYS A 25 3.84 -5.90 -17.68
C LYS A 25 4.04 -5.53 -16.21
N ASP A 26 3.49 -4.39 -15.78
CA ASP A 26 3.56 -3.93 -14.39
C ASP A 26 2.74 -4.83 -13.48
N ILE A 27 1.51 -5.19 -13.88
CA ILE A 27 0.70 -6.17 -13.17
C ILE A 27 1.47 -7.49 -12.98
N LYS A 28 2.11 -8.03 -14.03
CA LYS A 28 2.93 -9.24 -13.91
C LYS A 28 4.14 -9.05 -12.99
N LYS A 29 4.71 -7.85 -12.91
CA LYS A 29 5.80 -7.53 -11.98
C LYS A 29 5.29 -7.55 -10.54
N TYR A 30 4.17 -6.89 -10.25
CA TYR A 30 3.57 -6.84 -8.92
C TYR A 30 3.09 -8.21 -8.45
N ASP A 31 2.48 -9.00 -9.34
CA ASP A 31 2.06 -10.38 -9.09
C ASP A 31 3.23 -11.24 -8.56
N LYS A 32 4.40 -11.14 -9.22
CA LYS A 32 5.63 -11.82 -8.78
C LYS A 32 6.19 -11.34 -7.43
N GLN A 33 5.92 -10.09 -7.04
CA GLN A 33 6.30 -9.58 -5.71
C GLN A 33 5.38 -10.20 -4.66
N LEU A 34 4.08 -10.27 -4.95
CA LEU A 34 3.08 -10.84 -4.06
C LEU A 34 3.15 -12.37 -3.96
N ASP A 35 3.68 -13.06 -4.97
CA ASP A 35 3.88 -14.53 -4.92
C ASP A 35 4.75 -14.99 -3.75
N LYS A 36 5.69 -14.15 -3.30
CA LYS A 36 6.62 -14.45 -2.20
C LYS A 36 6.03 -14.23 -0.82
N VAL A 37 4.87 -13.58 -0.73
CA VAL A 37 4.18 -13.29 0.53
C VAL A 37 3.69 -14.59 1.13
N LYS A 38 3.92 -14.78 2.44
CA LYS A 38 3.34 -15.93 3.14
C LYS A 38 1.86 -15.69 3.38
N ASP A 39 1.10 -16.77 3.43
CA ASP A 39 -0.33 -16.69 3.71
C ASP A 39 -0.58 -15.94 5.03
N PHE A 40 -1.56 -15.04 5.01
CA PHE A 40 -2.00 -14.20 6.13
C PHE A 40 -1.00 -13.14 6.64
N GLU A 41 0.18 -12.97 6.01
CA GLU A 41 1.02 -11.79 6.26
C GLU A 41 0.42 -10.55 5.55
N PRO A 42 0.19 -9.43 6.26
CA PRO A 42 -0.38 -8.24 5.66
C PRO A 42 0.60 -7.55 4.72
N VAL A 43 0.08 -7.14 3.57
CA VAL A 43 0.80 -6.32 2.61
C VAL A 43 0.06 -5.00 2.44
N LEU A 44 0.77 -3.90 2.64
CA LEU A 44 0.30 -2.57 2.27
C LEU A 44 0.64 -2.32 0.80
N ILE A 45 -0.37 -2.06 0.00
CA ILE A 45 -0.23 -1.61 -1.37
C ILE A 45 -0.69 -0.14 -1.44
N ILE A 46 0.17 0.73 -1.95
CA ILE A 46 -0.12 2.17 -2.09
C ILE A 46 -0.31 2.50 -3.56
N SER A 47 -1.52 2.95 -3.92
CA SER A 47 -1.80 3.54 -5.23
C SER A 47 -1.46 5.03 -5.17
N PRO A 48 -0.47 5.52 -5.95
CA PRO A 48 0.04 6.89 -5.80
C PRO A 48 -1.01 7.94 -6.22
N ASN A 49 -1.09 9.02 -5.46
CA ASN A 49 -1.83 10.21 -5.87
C ASN A 49 -0.92 11.16 -6.67
N HIS A 50 -1.08 11.18 -7.99
CA HIS A 50 -0.27 12.04 -8.85
C HIS A 50 -0.47 13.54 -8.58
N ASN A 51 -1.64 13.98 -8.10
CA ASN A 51 -1.84 15.36 -7.71
C ASN A 51 -0.97 15.74 -6.52
N TRP A 52 -0.87 14.86 -5.52
CA TRP A 52 0.02 15.06 -4.38
C TRP A 52 1.49 15.13 -4.82
N ILE A 53 1.91 14.22 -5.70
CA ILE A 53 3.27 14.20 -6.26
C ILE A 53 3.58 15.49 -7.02
N ASN A 54 2.62 16.01 -7.79
CA ASN A 54 2.79 17.26 -8.53
C ASN A 54 2.89 18.48 -7.59
N GLN A 55 2.21 18.45 -6.43
CA GLN A 55 2.27 19.51 -5.42
C GLN A 55 3.54 19.44 -4.56
N HIS A 56 4.06 18.24 -4.27
CA HIS A 56 5.13 18.03 -3.29
C HIS A 56 6.45 17.52 -3.88
N THR A 57 6.50 17.17 -5.16
CA THR A 57 7.60 16.51 -5.89
C THR A 57 7.71 14.99 -5.71
N LEU A 58 8.29 14.33 -6.72
CA LEU A 58 8.63 12.90 -6.69
C LEU A 58 9.66 12.56 -5.59
N GLN A 59 10.59 13.48 -5.29
CA GLN A 59 11.60 13.26 -4.25
C GLN A 59 10.94 13.13 -2.88
N ASN A 60 10.00 14.02 -2.55
CA ASN A 60 9.27 13.94 -1.28
C ASN A 60 8.40 12.68 -1.22
N TYR A 61 7.77 12.28 -2.34
CA TYR A 61 7.07 11.00 -2.42
C TYR A 61 7.99 9.82 -2.06
N GLN A 62 9.17 9.76 -2.67
CA GLN A 62 10.16 8.72 -2.38
C GLN A 62 10.61 8.72 -0.92
N MET A 63 10.76 9.90 -0.30
CA MET A 63 11.11 10.00 1.12
C MET A 63 10.03 9.37 2.02
N VAL A 64 8.75 9.65 1.77
CA VAL A 64 7.64 9.05 2.55
C VAL A 64 7.59 7.54 2.34
N MET A 65 7.71 7.09 1.09
CA MET A 65 7.79 5.65 0.80
C MET A 65 8.98 5.02 1.54
N ASN A 66 10.15 5.70 1.55
CA ASN A 66 11.34 5.22 2.25
C ASN A 66 11.12 5.09 3.75
N ALA A 67 10.39 6.02 4.36
CA ALA A 67 9.99 5.90 5.76
C ALA A 67 9.17 4.62 6.02
N PHE A 68 8.17 4.29 5.19
CA PHE A 68 7.45 3.01 5.31
C PHE A 68 8.39 1.79 5.21
N ALA A 69 9.37 1.86 4.31
CA ALA A 69 10.29 0.76 4.06
C ALA A 69 11.28 0.48 5.20
N ILE A 70 11.71 1.53 5.91
CA ILE A 70 12.83 1.45 6.85
C ILE A 70 12.45 1.72 8.30
N ASP A 71 11.21 2.14 8.60
CA ASP A 71 10.82 2.44 9.99
C ASP A 71 11.14 1.26 10.90
N SER A 72 11.90 1.54 11.97
CA SER A 72 12.36 0.55 12.95
C SER A 72 13.18 -0.62 12.37
N LEU A 73 13.74 -0.46 11.17
CA LEU A 73 14.58 -1.46 10.48
C LEU A 73 15.91 -0.84 10.05
N GLN A 74 16.98 -1.65 10.08
CA GLN A 74 18.31 -1.20 9.63
C GLN A 74 18.46 -1.21 8.10
N GLN A 75 17.60 -1.95 7.39
CA GLN A 75 17.63 -2.10 5.93
C GLN A 75 16.20 -2.09 5.38
N ASN A 76 16.10 -1.91 4.07
CA ASN A 76 14.85 -1.87 3.32
C ASN A 76 14.22 -3.27 3.18
N ASN A 77 13.79 -3.85 4.30
CA ASN A 77 13.32 -5.24 4.36
C ASN A 77 11.82 -5.38 4.05
N ARG A 78 11.09 -4.27 3.94
CA ARG A 78 9.65 -4.31 3.61
C ARG A 78 9.36 -4.29 2.12
N ARG A 79 10.34 -4.11 1.24
CA ARG A 79 10.09 -4.00 -0.21
C ARG A 79 10.73 -5.11 -1.02
N ASP A 80 9.98 -5.59 -2.00
CA ASP A 80 10.54 -6.37 -3.09
C ASP A 80 11.03 -5.50 -4.25
N GLY A 81 12.28 -5.69 -4.66
CA GLY A 81 12.84 -5.06 -5.87
C GLY A 81 12.78 -3.53 -5.87
N ASN A 82 12.94 -2.91 -4.69
CA ASN A 82 12.83 -1.46 -4.47
C ASN A 82 11.47 -0.86 -4.86
N SER A 83 10.39 -1.66 -4.83
CA SER A 83 9.03 -1.17 -5.10
C SER A 83 8.65 -0.02 -4.18
N LEU A 84 8.13 1.08 -4.74
CA LEU A 84 7.59 2.19 -3.95
C LEU A 84 6.09 2.02 -3.66
N LEU A 85 5.52 0.87 -4.03
CA LEU A 85 4.07 0.64 -4.03
C LEU A 85 3.66 -0.52 -3.13
N ILE A 86 4.56 -1.46 -2.84
CA ILE A 86 4.22 -2.72 -2.16
C ILE A 86 5.16 -2.89 -0.98
N PHE A 87 4.57 -3.03 0.22
CA PHE A 87 5.27 -3.11 1.48
C PHE A 87 4.78 -4.29 2.32
N HIS A 88 5.69 -5.14 2.76
CA HIS A 88 5.42 -6.35 3.52
C HIS A 88 5.54 -6.08 5.02
N PHE A 89 4.61 -6.62 5.80
CA PHE A 89 4.61 -6.53 7.26
C PHE A 89 4.39 -7.91 7.88
N SER A 90 4.96 -8.13 9.06
CA SER A 90 4.78 -9.38 9.80
C SER A 90 3.42 -9.47 10.49
N THR A 91 2.85 -8.31 10.86
CA THR A 91 1.56 -8.22 11.57
C THR A 91 0.86 -6.89 11.25
N MET A 92 -0.47 -6.84 11.46
CA MET A 92 -1.21 -5.59 11.36
C MET A 92 -0.80 -4.56 12.42
N THR A 93 -0.39 -5.01 13.61
CA THR A 93 0.14 -4.14 14.65
C THR A 93 1.41 -3.42 14.18
N GLU A 94 2.33 -4.14 13.52
CA GLU A 94 3.52 -3.53 12.94
C GLU A 94 3.14 -2.51 11.86
N LEU A 95 2.25 -2.89 10.94
CA LEU A 95 1.80 -2.03 9.85
C LEU A 95 1.23 -0.69 10.37
N TYR A 96 0.32 -0.73 11.35
CA TYR A 96 -0.26 0.50 11.91
C TYR A 96 0.69 1.27 12.82
N THR A 97 1.65 0.61 13.46
CA THR A 97 2.75 1.28 14.18
C THR A 97 3.58 2.10 13.21
N VAL A 98 4.00 1.49 12.09
CA VAL A 98 4.76 2.19 11.04
C VAL A 98 3.94 3.32 10.44
N ARG A 99 2.65 3.11 10.16
CA ARG A 99 1.72 4.16 9.71
C ARG A 99 1.73 5.37 10.66
N GLN A 100 1.65 5.14 11.96
CA GLN A 100 1.65 6.22 12.95
C GLN A 100 3.01 6.96 13.02
N ASN A 101 4.12 6.23 12.92
CA ASN A 101 5.46 6.82 12.90
C ASN A 101 5.66 7.67 11.63
N VAL A 102 5.29 7.13 10.47
CA VAL A 102 5.37 7.84 9.19
C VAL A 102 4.48 9.09 9.20
N ARG A 103 3.27 9.02 9.78
CA ARG A 103 2.41 10.19 9.95
C ARG A 103 3.04 11.29 10.79
N THR A 104 3.74 10.89 11.85
CA THR A 104 4.44 11.82 12.74
C THR A 104 5.61 12.50 12.01
N LEU A 105 6.34 11.75 11.18
CA LEU A 105 7.49 12.26 10.44
C LEU A 105 7.10 13.06 9.17
N HIS A 106 6.02 12.67 8.52
CA HIS A 106 5.56 13.21 7.24
C HIS A 106 4.07 13.57 7.28
N PRO A 107 3.66 14.55 8.11
CA PRO A 107 2.25 14.90 8.27
C PRO A 107 1.59 15.35 6.95
N ASN A 108 2.34 15.99 6.05
CA ASN A 108 1.83 16.45 4.74
C ASN A 108 1.49 15.30 3.78
N ALA A 109 1.87 14.05 4.08
CA ALA A 109 1.48 12.88 3.29
C ALA A 109 0.05 12.40 3.59
N TYR A 110 -0.55 12.93 4.66
CA TYR A 110 -1.86 12.55 5.15
C TYR A 110 -2.85 13.67 4.88
N PHE A 111 -4.08 13.30 4.53
CA PHE A 111 -5.18 14.24 4.40
C PHE A 111 -5.43 14.90 5.76
N ASN A 112 -5.39 16.23 5.77
CA ASN A 112 -5.72 17.04 6.93
C ASN A 112 -6.88 17.99 6.56
N PRO A 113 -8.10 17.76 7.10
CA PRO A 113 -9.28 18.55 6.73
C PRO A 113 -9.20 20.01 7.18
N VAL A 114 -8.35 20.33 8.16
CA VAL A 114 -8.20 21.69 8.70
C VAL A 114 -7.00 22.45 8.12
N ALA A 115 -6.17 21.80 7.31
CA ALA A 115 -5.04 22.46 6.65
C ALA A 115 -5.52 23.48 5.59
N GLN A 116 -4.80 24.60 5.49
CA GLN A 116 -5.00 25.61 4.45
C GLN A 116 -3.67 25.88 3.75
N PRO A 117 -3.53 25.56 2.45
CA PRO A 117 -4.54 24.94 1.57
C PRO A 117 -4.87 23.49 1.98
N LYS A 118 -6.03 22.99 1.54
CA LYS A 118 -6.39 21.58 1.71
C LYS A 118 -5.31 20.69 1.08
N GLN A 119 -4.83 19.72 1.85
CA GLN A 119 -3.83 18.76 1.41
C GLN A 119 -4.52 17.47 0.96
N GLU A 120 -4.23 17.03 -0.26
CA GLU A 120 -4.59 15.69 -0.71
C GLU A 120 -3.77 14.64 0.06
N PRO A 121 -4.25 13.40 0.24
CA PRO A 121 -3.40 12.32 0.74
C PRO A 121 -2.41 11.88 -0.33
N ILE A 122 -1.29 11.30 0.09
CA ILE A 122 -0.21 10.81 -0.78
C ILE A 122 -0.64 9.71 -1.77
N GLY A 123 -1.73 9.01 -1.46
CA GLY A 123 -2.26 7.89 -2.23
C GLY A 123 -3.46 7.24 -1.56
N ALA A 124 -3.93 6.15 -2.16
CA ALA A 124 -4.88 5.22 -1.56
C ALA A 124 -4.13 4.02 -0.97
N ALA A 125 -4.55 3.55 0.20
CA ALA A 125 -3.98 2.40 0.87
C ALA A 125 -4.87 1.17 0.69
N TRP A 126 -4.26 0.07 0.29
CA TRP A 126 -4.93 -1.22 0.13
C TRP A 126 -4.24 -2.23 1.02
N ILE A 127 -5.01 -2.94 1.83
CA ILE A 127 -4.51 -4.04 2.65
C ILE A 127 -4.78 -5.33 1.88
N PHE A 128 -3.72 -6.07 1.61
CA PHE A 128 -3.76 -7.32 0.86
C PHE A 128 -3.28 -8.48 1.73
N TYR A 129 -3.98 -9.60 1.65
CA TYR A 129 -3.61 -10.87 2.25
C TYR A 129 -3.64 -11.97 1.19
N LYS A 130 -2.63 -12.82 1.21
CA LYS A 130 -2.70 -14.11 0.53
C LYS A 130 -3.49 -15.08 1.42
N VAL A 131 -4.50 -15.74 0.86
CA VAL A 131 -5.40 -16.69 1.56
C VAL A 131 -5.35 -18.08 0.94
N GLY A 132 -4.26 -18.37 0.22
CA GLY A 132 -3.99 -19.62 -0.47
C GLY A 132 -3.11 -19.42 -1.70
N ALA A 133 -2.75 -20.51 -2.38
CA ALA A 133 -1.76 -20.49 -3.45
C ALA A 133 -2.02 -19.47 -4.57
N SER A 134 -3.29 -19.26 -4.94
CA SER A 134 -3.70 -18.37 -6.04
C SER A 134 -4.82 -17.40 -5.65
N LYS A 135 -5.15 -17.31 -4.36
CA LYS A 135 -6.30 -16.56 -3.85
C LYS A 135 -5.83 -15.48 -2.88
N CYS A 136 -6.52 -14.35 -2.92
CA CYS A 136 -6.26 -13.24 -2.03
C CYS A 136 -7.57 -12.68 -1.45
N ASP A 137 -7.41 -12.00 -0.33
CA ASP A 137 -8.36 -11.06 0.22
C ASP A 137 -7.72 -9.67 0.20
N PHE A 138 -8.47 -8.65 -0.17
CA PHE A 138 -7.97 -7.29 -0.21
C PHE A 138 -9.09 -6.26 -0.08
N GLY A 139 -8.76 -5.11 0.48
CA GLY A 139 -9.67 -3.98 0.60
C GLY A 139 -8.93 -2.67 0.72
N GLU A 140 -9.58 -1.60 0.30
CA GLU A 140 -9.12 -0.23 0.57
C GLU A 140 -9.30 0.09 2.06
N ASP A 141 -8.32 0.77 2.65
CA ASP A 141 -8.45 1.39 3.97
C ASP A 141 -8.53 2.90 3.79
N ASP A 142 -9.75 3.40 3.63
CA ASP A 142 -10.06 4.82 3.39
C ASP A 142 -9.56 5.75 4.51
N ASN A 143 -9.26 5.20 5.70
CA ASN A 143 -8.78 5.98 6.84
C ASN A 143 -7.26 5.96 6.98
N PHE A 144 -6.56 5.14 6.18
CA PHE A 144 -5.13 4.91 6.35
C PHE A 144 -4.32 6.21 6.27
N PHE A 145 -4.63 7.07 5.31
CA PHE A 145 -3.95 8.35 5.10
C PHE A 145 -4.72 9.57 5.66
N ILE A 146 -5.58 9.39 6.67
CA ILE A 146 -6.28 10.50 7.35
C ILE A 146 -5.56 10.90 8.66
N CYS A 147 -5.43 12.20 8.93
CA CYS A 147 -4.89 12.73 10.19
C CYS A 147 -5.81 12.51 11.39
#